data_AF-A0A089N5B1-F1
#
_entry.id   AF-A0A089N5B1-F1
#
_cell.length_a   1.000
_cell.length_b   1.000
_cell.length_c   1.000
_cell.angle_alpha   90.00
_cell.angle_beta   90.00
_cell.angle_gamma   90.00
#
_symmetry.space_group_name_H-M   'P 1'
#
loop_
_entity.id
_entity.type
_entity.pdbx_description
1 polymer ?
#
loop_
_entity_poly.entity_id
_entity_poly.type
_entity_poly.pdbx_seq_one_letter_code
_entity_poly.pdbx_strand_id
1 'polypeptide(L)' 'MKKEKKPLDIVFVNVEGDPITAIAQALEPGMQEVLKQHDAHLTTPLVDILRKHAKKQPVNMGIIFSAWR' A
#
# COMPACT_ATOMS: atom_id res chain seq x y z
N MET A 1 20.78 -20.07 -7.35
CA MET A 1 20.94 -18.60 -7.41
C MET A 1 20.38 -18.01 -6.12
N LYS A 2 21.22 -17.43 -5.25
CA LYS A 2 20.76 -16.71 -4.06
C LYS A 2 20.21 -15.36 -4.55
N LYS A 3 18.92 -15.07 -4.32
CA LYS A 3 18.35 -13.75 -4.56
C LYS A 3 18.98 -12.80 -3.54
N GLU A 4 19.94 -11.99 -3.98
CA GLU A 4 20.44 -10.88 -3.17
C GLU A 4 19.26 -9.95 -2.86
N LYS A 5 18.91 -9.83 -1.58
CA LYS A 5 17.93 -8.84 -1.14
C LYS A 5 18.61 -7.49 -1.29
N LYS A 6 18.27 -6.73 -2.34
CA LYS A 6 18.68 -5.34 -2.46
C LYS A 6 18.29 -4.61 -1.17
N PRO A 7 19.19 -3.83 -0.56
CA PRO A 7 18.83 -3.01 0.59
C PRO A 7 17.72 -2.05 0.15
N LEU A 8 16.59 -2.10 0.85
CA LEU A 8 15.49 -1.16 0.66
C LEU A 8 15.81 0.06 1.51
N ASP A 9 15.91 1.22 0.88
CA ASP A 9 15.96 2.49 1.59
C ASP A 9 14.53 2.90 1.95
N ILE A 10 14.23 2.98 3.24
CA ILE A 10 12.89 3.31 3.73
C ILE A 10 12.88 4.80 4.05
N VAL A 11 12.26 5.58 3.18
CA VAL A 11 12.08 7.02 3.39
C VAL A 11 10.70 7.27 3.98
N PHE A 12 10.65 7.88 5.16
CA PHE A 12 9.41 8.34 5.77
C PHE A 12 9.11 9.75 5.26
N VAL A 13 8.02 9.88 4.51
CA VAL A 13 7.56 11.17 3.99
C VAL A 13 6.37 11.61 4.82
N ASN A 14 6.41 12.83 5.37
CA ASN A 14 5.24 13.41 6.02
C ASN A 14 4.25 13.83 4.93
N VAL A 15 3.06 13.21 4.93
CA VAL A 15 2.01 13.50 3.94
C VAL A 15 0.94 14.35 4.62
N GLU A 16 0.76 15.57 4.14
CA GLU A 16 -0.36 16.41 4.55
C GLU A 16 -1.65 15.95 3.84
N GLY A 17 -2.68 15.61 4.61
CA GLY A 17 -3.97 15.16 4.08
C GLY A 17 -4.14 13.65 4.04
N ASP A 18 -4.62 13.09 2.92
CA ASP A 18 -4.99 11.69 2.82
C ASP A 18 -3.82 10.80 2.34
N PRO A 19 -3.25 9.95 3.21
CA PRO A 19 -2.11 9.12 2.87
C PRO A 19 -2.41 8.11 1.76
N ILE A 20 -3.66 7.64 1.64
CA ILE A 20 -4.03 6.67 0.60
C ILE A 20 -3.98 7.34 -0.79
N THR A 21 -4.48 8.57 -0.87
CA THR A 21 -4.41 9.36 -2.10
C THR A 21 -2.96 9.63 -2.50
N ALA A 22 -2.10 10.01 -1.55
CA ALA A 22 -0.69 10.27 -1.84
C ALA A 22 0.05 9.01 -2.33
N ILE A 23 -0.22 7.86 -1.72
CA ILE A 23 0.34 6.57 -2.18
C ILE A 23 -0.16 6.25 -3.59
N ALA A 24 -1.45 6.44 -3.86
CA ALA A 24 -2.02 6.18 -5.19
C ALA A 24 -1.34 7.06 -6.26
N GLN A 25 -1.20 8.36 -5.98
CA GLN A 25 -0.56 9.32 -6.89
C GLN A 25 0.92 9.00 -7.14
N ALA A 26 1.65 8.53 -6.13
CA ALA A 26 3.05 8.14 -6.27
C ALA A 26 3.22 6.86 -7.12
N LEU A 27 2.28 5.92 -7.03
CA LEU A 27 2.36 4.63 -7.71
C LEU A 27 1.73 4.60 -9.10
N GLU A 28 0.69 5.41 -9.33
CA GLU A 28 -0.08 5.41 -10.58
C GLU A 28 0.76 5.56 -11.85
N PRO A 29 1.74 6.48 -11.94
CA PRO A 29 2.51 6.67 -13.17
C PRO A 29 3.29 5.41 -13.58
N GLY A 30 4.03 4.81 -12.64
CA GLY A 30 4.83 3.61 -12.91
C GLY A 30 3.95 2.39 -13.18
N MET A 31 2.82 2.27 -12.47
CA MET A 31 1.86 1.20 -12.71
C MET A 31 1.19 1.35 -14.09
N GLN A 32 0.79 2.56 -14.49
CA GLN A 32 0.19 2.80 -15.80
C GLN A 32 1.17 2.50 -16.94
N GLU A 33 2.45 2.80 -16.78
CA GLU A 33 3.48 2.46 -17.75
C GLU A 33 3.55 0.94 -17.97
N VAL A 34 3.59 0.16 -16.89
CA VAL A 34 3.60 -1.31 -16.95
C VAL A 34 2.29 -1.85 -17.55
N LEU A 35 1.14 -1.32 -17.14
CA LEU A 35 -0.16 -1.77 -17.67
C LEU A 35 -0.28 -1.52 -19.17
N LYS A 36 0.19 -0.36 -19.65
CA LYS A 36 0.23 -0.04 -21.08
C LYS A 36 1.10 -1.02 -21.88
N GLN A 37 2.24 -1.45 -21.34
CA GLN A 37 3.10 -2.45 -21.98
C GLN A 37 2.40 -3.80 -22.19
N HIS A 38 1.34 -4.08 -21.44
CA HIS A 38 0.56 -5.31 -21.49
C HIS A 38 -0.83 -5.13 -22.11
N ASP A 39 -1.11 -4.01 -22.80
CA ASP A 39 -2.45 -3.64 -23.31
C ASP A 39 -3.56 -3.75 -22.25
N ALA A 40 -3.19 -3.53 -20.98
CA ALA A 40 -4.07 -3.65 -19.84
C ALA A 40 -4.44 -2.27 -19.29
N HIS A 41 -5.59 -2.21 -18.62
CA HIS A 41 -6.01 -1.04 -17.86
C HIS A 41 -6.75 -1.47 -16.60
N LEU A 42 -6.72 -0.60 -15.59
CA LEU A 42 -7.56 -0.80 -14.41
C LEU A 42 -8.99 -0.34 -14.71
N THR A 43 -9.95 -1.19 -14.38
CA THR A 43 -11.38 -0.86 -14.43
C THR A 43 -11.83 -0.03 -13.22
N THR A 44 -11.04 -0.02 -12.14
CA THR A 44 -11.30 0.76 -10.91
C THR A 44 -10.05 1.58 -10.58
N PRO A 45 -10.18 2.86 -10.18
CA PRO A 45 -9.04 3.70 -9.79
C PRO A 45 -8.18 3.05 -8.69
N LEU A 46 -6.86 3.26 -8.74
CA LEU A 46 -5.93 2.66 -7.77
C LEU A 46 -6.27 3.09 -6.34
N VAL A 47 -6.65 4.35 -6.15
CA VAL A 47 -7.05 4.90 -4.85
C VAL A 47 -8.20 4.11 -4.22
N ASP A 48 -9.19 3.69 -5.02
CA ASP A 48 -10.36 2.96 -4.51
C ASP A 48 -10.00 1.52 -4.15
N ILE A 49 -9.12 0.90 -4.94
CA ILE A 49 -8.56 -0.42 -4.63
C ILE A 49 -7.80 -0.38 -3.30
N LEU A 50 -6.95 0.64 -3.12
CA LEU A 50 -6.17 0.84 -1.90
C LEU A 50 -7.07 1.13 -0.68
N ARG A 51 -8.10 1.96 -0.83
CA ARG A 51 -9.10 2.20 0.23
C ARG A 51 -9.83 0.92 0.62
N LYS A 52 -10.27 0.14 -0.36
CA LYS A 52 -10.95 -1.15 -0.11
C LYS A 52 -10.02 -2.15 0.59
N HIS A 53 -8.74 -2.15 0.24
CA HIS A 53 -7.73 -2.99 0.89
C HIS A 53 -7.49 -2.55 2.34
N ALA A 54 -7.29 -1.25 2.57
CA ALA A 54 -7.07 -0.69 3.91
C ALA A 54 -8.26 -0.96 4.86
N LYS A 55 -9.50 -0.87 4.35
CA LYS A 55 -10.71 -1.18 5.12
C LYS A 55 -10.82 -2.65 5.58
N LYS A 56 -10.14 -3.58 4.90
CA LYS A 56 -10.24 -5.02 5.17
C LYS A 56 -9.29 -5.54 6.24
N GLN A 57 -8.42 -4.70 6.81
CA GLN A 57 -7.65 -5.13 7.96
C GLN A 57 -8.55 -5.02 9.19
N PRO A 58 -8.96 -6.14 9.83
CA PRO A 58 -9.47 -6.05 11.19
C PRO A 58 -8.33 -5.43 12.00
N VAL A 59 -8.56 -4.23 12.51
CA VAL A 59 -7.66 -3.66 13.49
C VAL A 59 -7.76 -4.62 14.66
N ASN A 60 -6.77 -5.50 14.82
CA ASN A 60 -6.68 -6.41 15.95
C ASN A 60 -6.28 -5.56 17.16
N MET A 61 -7.19 -4.68 17.57
CA MET A 61 -7.06 -3.76 18.67
C MET A 61 -7.65 -4.46 19.89
N GLY A 62 -6.77 -5.13 20.64
CA GLY A 62 -7.01 -5.57 22.01
C GLY A 62 -7.55 -6.99 22.16
N ILE A 63 -6.66 -7.95 22.43
CA ILE A 63 -6.73 -8.77 23.67
C ILE A 63 -5.29 -9.10 24.09
N ILE A 64 -4.72 -8.29 24.99
CA ILE A 64 -3.73 -8.79 25.97
C ILE A 64 -4.27 -8.36 27.33
N PHE A 65 -5.20 -9.13 27.88
CA PHE A 65 -5.47 -9.06 29.32
C PHE A 65 -4.33 -9.80 30.02
N SER A 66 -3.36 -9.05 30.52
CA SER A 66 -2.47 -9.54 31.57
C SER A 66 -3.27 -9.63 32.86
N ALA A 67 -3.90 -10.78 33.10
CA ALA A 67 -4.39 -11.13 34.44
C ALA A 67 -3.22 -11.72 35.22
N TRP A 68 -2.55 -10.87 36.01
CA TRP A 68 -1.82 -11.31 37.20
C TRP A 68 -2.85 -11.49 38.31
N ARG A 69 -3.13 -12.75 38.68
CA ARG A 69 -3.47 -13.14 40.04
C ARG A 69 -3.09 -14.59 40.26
#